data_AF-A0A9Q1I1H1-F1
#
_entry.id   AF-A0A9Q1I1H1-F1
#
_cell.length_a   1.000
_cell.length_b   1.000
_cell.length_c   1.000
_cell.angle_alpha   90.00
_cell.angle_beta   90.00
_cell.angle_gamma   90.00
#
_symmetry.space_group_name_H-M   'P 1'
#
loop_
_entity.id
_entity.type
_entity.pdbx_description
1 polymer ?
#
loop_
_entity_poly.entity_id
_entity_poly.type
_entity_poly.pdbx_seq_one_letter_code
_entity_poly.pdbx_strand_id
1 'polypeptide(L)'
;MERYILFMVNYDGYTTCDHRMKGFKRWECNRPQSPNGPLKFSEKFQLFTPFSLGFEFRPGHEYYYISSPHPNLVGKPCLKLKVYVKPTNDSAYESPEPFLTDDSSGGCCAAAPCLLLMIAMLLTLLASS
;
A
#
# COMPACT_ATOMS: atom_id res chain seq x y z
N MET A 1 1.92 -22.18 -3.85
CA MET A 1 1.91 -20.76 -4.27
C MET A 1 0.55 -20.19 -3.95
N GLU A 2 0.50 -19.06 -3.26
CA GLU A 2 -0.74 -18.54 -2.72
C GLU A 2 -1.61 -17.87 -3.79
N ARG A 3 -2.91 -18.03 -3.65
CA ARG A 3 -3.94 -17.40 -4.50
C ARG A 3 -5.08 -16.99 -3.58
N TYR A 4 -5.61 -15.80 -3.78
CA TYR A 4 -6.66 -15.25 -2.94
C TYR A 4 -7.69 -14.51 -3.76
N ILE A 5 -8.92 -14.52 -3.28
CA ILE A 5 -9.98 -13.62 -3.75
C ILE A 5 -10.19 -12.59 -2.65
N LEU A 6 -10.14 -11.32 -3.02
CA LEU A 6 -10.40 -10.21 -2.09
C LEU A 6 -11.88 -9.84 -2.15
N PHE A 7 -12.50 -9.77 -0.99
CA PHE A 7 -13.88 -9.35 -0.81
C PHE A 7 -13.94 -8.09 0.01
N MET A 8 -14.80 -7.16 -0.39
CA MET A 8 -15.25 -6.06 0.46
C MET A 8 -16.48 -6.55 1.23
N VAL A 9 -16.47 -6.43 2.54
CA VAL A 9 -17.49 -6.98 3.46
C VAL A 9 -17.97 -5.92 4.44
N ASN A 10 -19.07 -6.22 5.15
CA ASN A 10 -19.47 -5.46 6.32
C ASN A 10 -18.68 -5.89 7.57
N TYR A 11 -18.93 -5.22 8.70
CA TYR A 11 -18.28 -5.53 9.97
C TYR A 11 -18.46 -7.00 10.42
N ASP A 12 -19.67 -7.55 10.28
CA ASP A 12 -19.94 -8.95 10.65
C ASP A 12 -19.12 -9.92 9.80
N GLY A 13 -19.07 -9.71 8.48
CA GLY A 13 -18.25 -10.53 7.58
C GLY A 13 -16.76 -10.41 7.87
N TYR A 14 -16.28 -9.23 8.29
CA TYR A 14 -14.90 -9.00 8.68
C TYR A 14 -14.50 -9.74 9.97
N THR A 15 -15.39 -9.74 10.97
CA THR A 15 -15.13 -10.42 12.26
C THR A 15 -15.21 -11.94 12.13
N THR A 16 -16.13 -12.44 11.29
CA THR A 16 -16.38 -13.88 11.08
C THR A 16 -15.59 -14.51 9.93
N CYS A 17 -14.88 -13.71 9.13
CA CYS A 17 -14.28 -14.17 7.87
C CYS A 17 -15.29 -14.84 6.93
N ASP A 18 -16.52 -14.30 6.84
CA ASP A 18 -17.58 -14.75 5.94
C ASP A 18 -17.95 -13.67 4.91
N HIS A 19 -17.85 -14.02 3.64
CA HIS A 19 -18.17 -13.14 2.50
C HIS A 19 -19.51 -13.47 1.84
N ARG A 20 -20.22 -14.54 2.23
CA ARG A 20 -21.40 -15.03 1.50
C ARG A 20 -22.62 -14.13 1.65
N MET A 21 -22.81 -13.55 2.84
CA MET A 21 -24.03 -12.83 3.17
C MET A 21 -24.07 -11.40 2.63
N LYS A 22 -22.94 -10.69 2.66
CA LYS A 22 -22.83 -9.26 2.29
C LYS A 22 -21.45 -8.90 1.71
N GLY A 23 -20.75 -9.89 1.13
CA GLY A 23 -19.44 -9.69 0.54
C GLY A 23 -19.51 -9.47 -0.96
N PHE A 24 -18.84 -8.43 -1.43
CA PHE A 24 -18.65 -8.18 -2.87
C PHE A 24 -17.24 -8.58 -3.26
N LYS A 25 -17.14 -9.45 -4.26
CA LYS A 25 -15.85 -9.82 -4.85
C LYS A 25 -15.23 -8.60 -5.52
N ARG A 26 -14.05 -8.19 -5.05
CA ARG A 26 -13.40 -6.95 -5.49
C ARG A 26 -12.23 -7.20 -6.43
N TRP A 27 -11.37 -8.17 -6.11
CA TRP A 27 -10.21 -8.56 -6.94
C TRP A 27 -9.85 -10.04 -6.77
N GLU A 28 -9.02 -10.54 -7.69
CA GLU A 28 -8.46 -11.90 -7.65
C GLU A 28 -6.95 -11.90 -7.81
N CYS A 29 -6.23 -12.36 -6.80
CA CYS A 29 -4.81 -12.68 -6.89
C CYS A 29 -4.64 -14.08 -7.51
N ASN A 30 -4.79 -14.18 -8.83
CA ASN A 30 -4.79 -15.46 -9.57
C ASN A 30 -3.53 -15.70 -10.44
N ARG A 31 -2.66 -14.69 -10.62
CA ARG A 31 -1.39 -14.80 -11.36
C ARG A 31 -0.19 -14.63 -10.44
N PRO A 32 0.25 -15.70 -9.76
CA PRO A 32 1.32 -15.57 -8.79
C PRO A 32 2.72 -15.56 -9.42
N GLN A 33 2.90 -16.06 -10.66
CA GLN A 33 4.11 -15.93 -11.48
C GLN A 33 3.85 -14.98 -12.66
N SER A 34 3.55 -13.71 -12.34
CA SER A 34 3.32 -12.70 -13.37
C SER A 34 4.66 -12.17 -13.91
N PRO A 35 4.84 -12.07 -15.25
CA PRO A 35 6.12 -11.67 -15.85
C PRO A 35 6.50 -10.21 -15.53
N ASN A 36 5.53 -9.36 -15.20
CA ASN A 36 5.72 -7.93 -14.92
C ASN A 36 5.73 -7.62 -13.42
N GLY A 37 6.12 -8.58 -12.58
CA GLY A 37 6.06 -8.47 -11.13
C GLY A 37 4.65 -8.76 -10.56
N PRO A 38 4.45 -8.51 -9.24
CA PRO A 38 3.20 -8.83 -8.54
C PRO A 38 1.97 -8.13 -9.15
N LEU A 39 0.83 -8.82 -9.12
CA LEU A 39 -0.45 -8.20 -9.49
C LEU A 39 -0.75 -7.02 -8.55
N LYS A 40 -0.97 -5.84 -9.12
CA LYS A 40 -1.32 -4.61 -8.39
C LYS A 40 -2.77 -4.24 -8.65
N PHE A 41 -3.51 -4.03 -7.58
CA PHE A 41 -4.86 -3.48 -7.60
C PHE A 41 -4.87 -2.12 -6.93
N SER A 42 -5.72 -1.22 -7.45
CA SER A 42 -5.87 0.13 -6.92
C SER A 42 -7.32 0.37 -6.52
N GLU A 43 -7.50 0.97 -5.35
CA GLU A 43 -8.80 1.46 -4.87
C GLU A 43 -8.71 2.97 -4.71
N LYS A 44 -9.76 3.69 -5.13
CA LYS A 44 -9.84 5.14 -4.98
C LYS A 44 -10.95 5.48 -4.00
N PHE A 45 -10.59 6.10 -2.89
CA PHE A 45 -11.52 6.62 -1.90
C PHE A 45 -12.17 7.90 -2.42
N GLN A 46 -13.36 7.78 -3.00
CA GLN A 46 -14.10 8.89 -3.58
C GLN A 46 -15.55 8.90 -3.09
N LEU A 47 -16.11 10.10 -2.91
CA LEU A 47 -17.47 10.30 -2.42
C LEU A 47 -18.54 9.80 -3.40
N PHE A 48 -18.27 9.94 -4.69
CA PHE A 48 -19.18 9.59 -5.77
C PHE A 48 -18.40 8.86 -6.85
N THR A 49 -19.01 7.80 -7.38
CA THR A 49 -18.43 7.02 -8.46
C THR A 49 -19.34 7.07 -9.67
N PRO A 50 -18.82 7.34 -10.88
CA PRO A 50 -19.64 7.33 -12.10
C PRO A 50 -19.96 5.92 -12.59
N PHE A 51 -19.50 4.88 -11.90
CA PHE A 51 -19.65 3.49 -12.30
C PHE A 51 -20.69 2.78 -11.43
N SER A 52 -21.64 2.07 -12.03
CA SER A 52 -22.75 1.44 -11.31
C SER A 52 -22.31 0.34 -10.32
N LEU A 53 -21.13 -0.26 -10.52
CA LEU A 53 -20.54 -1.23 -9.58
C LEU A 53 -19.36 -0.63 -8.79
N GLY A 54 -19.19 0.68 -8.84
CA GLY A 54 -18.20 1.39 -8.04
C GLY A 54 -18.61 1.45 -6.58
N PHE A 55 -17.64 1.63 -5.70
CA PHE A 55 -17.87 1.85 -4.28
C PHE A 55 -17.68 3.33 -3.93
N GLU A 56 -18.61 3.85 -3.14
CA GLU A 56 -18.56 5.20 -2.60
C GLU A 56 -18.05 5.17 -1.16
N PHE A 57 -17.07 6.03 -0.89
CA PHE A 57 -16.42 6.13 0.41
C PHE A 57 -16.81 7.45 1.07
N ARG A 58 -17.21 7.38 2.34
CA ARG A 58 -17.68 8.50 3.13
C ARG A 58 -16.67 8.79 4.25
N PRO A 59 -16.34 10.06 4.52
CA PRO A 59 -15.47 10.42 5.61
C PRO A 59 -16.08 10.02 6.96
N GLY A 60 -15.23 9.62 7.90
CA GLY A 60 -15.63 9.12 9.22
C GLY A 60 -16.11 7.67 9.23
N HIS A 61 -16.11 6.97 8.08
CA HIS A 61 -16.55 5.58 8.00
C HIS A 61 -15.40 4.58 7.86
N GLU A 62 -15.69 3.36 8.34
CA GLU A 62 -14.81 2.21 8.29
C GLU A 62 -15.27 1.23 7.22
N TYR A 63 -14.31 0.73 6.44
CA TYR A 63 -14.52 -0.17 5.33
C TYR A 63 -13.64 -1.41 5.53
N TYR A 64 -14.19 -2.57 5.21
CA TYR A 64 -13.59 -3.84 5.59
C TYR A 64 -13.35 -4.72 4.38
N TYR A 65 -12.16 -5.33 4.36
CA TYR A 65 -11.75 -6.27 3.35
C TYR A 65 -11.27 -7.56 4.00
N ILE A 66 -11.57 -8.70 3.37
CA ILE A 66 -11.04 -10.01 3.73
C ILE A 66 -10.51 -10.71 2.48
N SER A 67 -9.52 -11.59 2.67
CA SER A 67 -9.05 -12.49 1.62
C SER A 67 -9.48 -13.92 1.92
N SER A 68 -9.93 -14.64 0.91
CA SER A 68 -10.18 -16.08 1.02
C SER A 68 -9.37 -16.84 -0.04
N PRO A 69 -8.64 -17.91 0.35
CA PRO A 69 -7.89 -18.72 -0.61
C PRO A 69 -8.81 -19.50 -1.56
N HIS A 70 -10.07 -19.71 -1.17
CA HIS A 70 -11.04 -20.41 -2.00
C HIS A 70 -12.47 -20.03 -1.60
N PRO A 71 -13.42 -19.85 -2.55
CA PRO A 71 -14.81 -19.45 -2.23
C PRO A 71 -15.50 -20.35 -1.20
N ASN A 72 -15.15 -21.64 -1.14
CA ASN A 72 -15.77 -22.61 -0.23
C ASN A 72 -15.13 -22.67 1.17
N LEU A 73 -14.05 -21.92 1.41
CA LEU A 73 -13.39 -21.86 2.73
C LEU A 73 -13.88 -20.61 3.48
N VAL A 74 -14.91 -20.80 4.31
CA VAL A 74 -15.57 -19.77 5.13
C VAL A 74 -15.39 -20.08 6.60
N GLY A 75 -15.24 -19.06 7.46
CA GLY A 75 -15.15 -19.24 8.92
C GLY A 75 -13.79 -19.74 9.43
N LYS A 76 -12.81 -19.89 8.54
CA LYS A 76 -11.40 -20.09 8.90
C LYS A 76 -10.70 -18.75 9.10
N PRO A 77 -9.58 -18.69 9.85
CA PRO A 77 -8.79 -17.48 9.94
C PRO A 77 -8.42 -16.98 8.53
N CYS A 78 -8.71 -15.71 8.27
CA CYS A 78 -8.49 -15.04 6.99
C CYS A 78 -7.55 -13.84 7.15
N LEU A 79 -6.85 -13.47 6.08
CA LEU A 79 -6.18 -12.17 6.06
C LEU A 79 -7.24 -11.09 5.87
N LYS A 80 -7.09 -9.98 6.59
CA LYS A 80 -8.12 -8.95 6.63
C LYS A 80 -7.51 -7.56 6.80
N LEU A 81 -8.19 -6.57 6.23
CA LEU A 81 -7.77 -5.18 6.23
C LEU A 81 -8.97 -4.30 6.63
N LYS A 82 -8.75 -3.42 7.58
CA LYS A 82 -9.69 -2.37 7.99
C LYS A 82 -9.16 -1.04 7.47
N VAL A 83 -10.00 -0.30 6.76
CA VAL A 83 -9.68 1.02 6.22
C VAL A 83 -10.59 2.04 6.89
N TYR A 84 -10.01 3.02 7.56
CA TYR A 84 -10.76 4.15 8.10
C TYR A 84 -10.53 5.38 7.22
N VAL A 85 -11.61 5.94 6.68
CA VAL A 85 -11.53 7.17 5.90
C VAL A 85 -11.65 8.34 6.87
N LYS A 86 -10.52 9.02 7.11
CA LYS A 86 -10.47 10.16 8.03
C LYS A 86 -11.47 11.26 7.59
N PRO A 87 -12.24 11.85 8.52
CA PRO A 87 -13.02 13.05 8.24
C PRO A 87 -12.13 14.17 7.70
N THR A 88 -12.63 14.90 6.72
CA THR A 88 -12.13 16.24 6.42
C THR A 88 -12.62 17.15 7.54
N ASN A 89 -11.76 17.43 8.53
CA ASN A 89 -11.96 18.63 9.34
C ASN A 89 -11.96 19.82 8.35
N ASP A 90 -12.76 20.86 8.58
CA ASP A 90 -12.97 22.00 7.64
C ASP A 90 -11.68 22.74 7.21
N SER A 91 -10.51 22.36 7.73
CA SER A 91 -9.20 22.84 7.33
C SER A 91 -8.40 21.78 6.55
N ALA A 92 -8.23 22.06 5.26
CA ALA A 92 -7.20 21.58 4.35
C ALA A 92 -7.29 20.12 3.85
N TYR A 93 -7.46 20.01 2.53
CA TYR A 93 -6.94 18.92 1.74
C TYR A 93 -5.43 18.81 2.00
N GLU A 94 -5.03 17.86 2.84
CA GLU A 94 -3.63 17.44 2.94
C GLU A 94 -3.37 16.58 1.70
N SER A 95 -2.68 17.16 0.70
CA SER A 95 -2.28 16.40 -0.48
C SER A 95 -1.49 15.18 -0.02
N PRO A 96 -1.78 13.96 -0.53
CA PRO A 96 -0.97 12.80 -0.19
C PRO A 96 0.48 13.13 -0.54
N GLU A 97 1.38 13.09 0.45
CA GLU A 97 2.80 13.12 0.15
C GLU A 97 3.09 11.97 -0.83
N PRO A 98 3.78 12.23 -1.95
CA PRO A 98 4.18 11.15 -2.83
C PRO A 98 5.06 10.20 -2.01
N PHE A 99 4.60 8.96 -1.83
CA PHE A 99 5.45 7.88 -1.37
C PHE A 99 6.58 7.74 -2.39
N LEU A 100 7.74 8.32 -2.08
CA LEU A 100 8.97 8.05 -2.79
C LEU A 100 9.17 6.55 -2.71
N THR A 101 9.04 5.90 -3.86
CA THR A 101 9.48 4.53 -4.05
C THR A 101 10.97 4.52 -3.74
N ASP A 102 11.35 3.87 -2.66
CA ASP A 102 12.74 3.52 -2.36
C ASP A 102 13.24 2.62 -3.50
N ASP A 103 13.81 3.24 -4.53
CA ASP A 103 14.63 2.52 -5.50
C ASP A 103 15.95 2.23 -4.80
N SER A 104 15.99 1.06 -4.18
CA SER A 104 17.21 0.42 -3.70
C SER A 104 18.04 0.00 -4.92
N SER A 105 18.59 0.99 -5.64
CA SER A 105 19.75 0.84 -6.51
C SER A 105 21.00 1.08 -5.65
N GLY A 106 21.50 -0.02 -5.09
CA GLY A 106 22.85 -0.06 -4.54
C GLY A 106 23.86 0.38 -5.61
N GLY A 107 24.60 1.45 -5.34
CA GLY A 107 25.52 2.03 -6.30
C GLY A 107 26.37 3.17 -5.74
N CYS A 108 27.16 2.88 -4.71
CA CYS A 108 28.54 3.37 -4.51
C CYS A 108 28.85 4.89 -4.37
N CYS A 109 29.53 5.16 -3.24
CA CYS A 109 30.63 6.12 -3.06
C CYS A 109 30.32 7.54 -2.53
N ALA A 110 30.27 7.65 -1.21
CA ALA A 110 31.12 8.49 -0.34
C ALA A 110 32.09 9.51 -1.00
N ALA A 111 31.59 10.46 -1.81
CA ALA A 111 32.42 11.52 -2.38
C ALA A 111 32.73 12.64 -1.37
N ALA A 112 31.88 12.84 -0.36
CA ALA A 112 32.03 13.94 0.60
C ALA A 112 33.20 13.76 1.60
N PRO A 113 33.47 12.57 2.19
CA PRO A 113 34.59 12.42 3.11
C PRO A 113 35.95 12.39 2.41
N CYS A 114 36.00 11.96 1.15
CA CYS A 114 37.23 11.78 0.39
C CYS A 114 37.83 13.13 -0.06
N LEU A 115 36.99 14.09 -0.45
CA LEU A 115 37.45 15.41 -0.86
C LEU A 115 38.10 16.19 0.30
N LEU A 116 37.53 16.08 1.51
CA LEU A 116 38.02 16.77 2.70
C LEU A 116 39.40 16.28 3.15
N LEU A 117 39.66 14.97 3.04
CA LEU A 117 40.98 14.40 3.35
C LEU A 117 42.07 14.85 2.38
N MET A 118 41.73 14.96 1.09
CA MET A 118 42.68 15.44 0.07
C MET A 118 43.03 16.93 0.26
N ILE A 119 42.04 17.74 0.64
CA ILE A 119 42.25 19.17 0.92
C ILE A 119 43.11 19.34 2.19
N ALA A 120 42.88 18.54 3.24
CA ALA A 120 43.67 18.59 4.46
C ALA A 120 45.14 18.23 4.23
N MET A 121 45.43 17.19 3.45
CA MET A 121 46.81 16.80 3.11
C MET A 121 47.54 17.89 2.32
N LEU A 122 46.87 18.52 1.35
CA LEU A 122 47.47 19.60 0.55
C LEU A 122 47.83 20.83 1.40
N LEU A 123 46.97 21.19 2.36
CA LEU A 123 47.24 22.27 3.30
C LEU A 123 48.43 21.97 4.22
N THR A 124 48.57 20.72 4.68
CA THR A 124 49.73 20.35 5.51
C THR A 124 51.06 20.39 4.75
N LEU A 125 51.07 20.01 3.47
CA LEU A 125 52.27 20.05 2.62
C LEU A 125 52.73 21.49 2.32
N LEU A 126 51.78 22.40 2.08
CA LEU A 126 52.05 23.82 1.86
C LEU A 126 52.53 24.53 3.13
N ALA A 127 52.11 24.07 4.31
CA ALA A 127 52.56 24.63 5.59
C ALA A 127 53.95 24.13 6.04
N SER A 128 54.48 23.07 5.41
CA SER A 128 55.80 22.49 5.71
C SER A 128 56.91 22.88 4.74
N SER A 129 56.64 23.77 3.78
CA SER A 129 57.62 24.31 2.81
C SER A 129 58.06 25.73 3.16
#